data_AF-A0A7X3R7J3-F1
#
_entry.id   AF-A0A7X3R7J3-F1
#
_cell.length_a   1.000
_cell.length_b   1.000
_cell.length_c   1.000
_cell.angle_alpha   90.00
_cell.angle_beta   90.00
_cell.angle_gamma   90.00
#
_symmetry.space_group_name_H-M   'P 1'
#
loop_
_entity.id
_entity.type
_entity.pdbx_description
1 polymer ?
#
loop_
_entity_poly.entity_id
_entity_poly.type
_entity_poly.pdbx_seq_one_letter_code
_entity_poly.pdbx_strand_id
1 'polypeptide(L)'
;MAREKRVRLLELADYGNVRVTPGNTVQLHNIGISRWAAAENVFYVNVPKLKTHNLGVVTLCGKNQQGVMIPVTERHLCSDAWRATFGRDDRRKQGREWMRVEDHEAWQRTIAHMHWDVFLACQPDFNVVEGIVGRDGNTFYLGRNFPTGLVVAGASMAAVDLVAAHLMGFEPENLVYLQVGIERGLCPPSINDVNVHLVRDGEVAGPAGLADPDHYRADPPFEVYRDIPADYAKKDLFDEYDPNAEDFQITA
;
A
#
# COMPACT_ATOMS: atom_id res chain seq x y z
N MET A 1 17.37 -16.18 -13.52
CA MET A 1 16.01 -15.73 -13.92
C MET A 1 15.96 -14.48 -14.84
N ALA A 2 16.28 -13.25 -14.40
CA ALA A 2 16.10 -12.06 -15.27
C ALA A 2 16.98 -12.09 -16.55
N ARG A 3 18.26 -12.46 -16.40
CA ARG A 3 19.20 -12.64 -17.52
C ARG A 3 18.75 -13.73 -18.50
N GLU A 4 18.23 -14.86 -17.99
CA GLU A 4 17.68 -15.95 -18.81
C GLU A 4 16.47 -15.49 -19.62
N LYS A 5 15.58 -14.67 -19.02
CA LYS A 5 14.43 -14.08 -19.69
C LYS A 5 14.76 -12.88 -20.58
N ARG A 6 16.05 -12.53 -20.72
CA ARG A 6 16.54 -11.33 -21.45
C ARG A 6 15.88 -10.02 -20.99
N VAL A 7 15.49 -9.96 -19.71
CA VAL A 7 14.94 -8.77 -19.08
C VAL A 7 16.09 -7.99 -18.45
N ARG A 8 16.25 -6.72 -18.82
CA ARG A 8 17.24 -5.82 -18.24
C ARG A 8 16.75 -5.32 -16.88
N LEU A 9 17.56 -5.54 -15.85
CA LEU A 9 17.35 -4.91 -14.54
C LEU A 9 17.97 -3.50 -14.57
N LEU A 10 17.24 -2.54 -14.03
CA LEU A 10 17.63 -1.14 -13.97
C LEU A 10 17.70 -0.70 -12.51
N GLU A 11 18.77 0.02 -12.16
CA GLU A 11 18.79 0.83 -10.94
C GLU A 11 18.27 2.21 -11.30
N LEU A 12 17.12 2.59 -10.73
CA LEU A 12 16.45 3.85 -11.05
C LEU A 12 17.25 5.07 -10.60
N ALA A 13 18.12 4.91 -9.59
CA ALA A 13 18.99 5.98 -9.12
C ALA A 13 20.05 6.41 -10.15
N ASP A 14 20.47 5.50 -11.04
CA ASP A 14 21.48 5.79 -12.07
C ASP A 14 20.97 6.78 -13.14
N TYR A 15 19.65 6.95 -13.25
CA TYR A 15 19.01 7.86 -14.20
C TYR A 15 18.85 9.29 -13.65
N GLY A 16 19.21 9.51 -12.39
CA GLY A 16 18.95 10.76 -11.68
C GLY A 16 17.45 11.02 -11.47
N ASN A 17 17.11 12.26 -11.15
CA ASN A 17 15.73 12.65 -10.92
C ASN A 17 15.26 13.82 -11.80
N VAL A 18 13.95 13.96 -11.84
CA VAL A 18 13.24 15.19 -12.08
C VAL A 18 12.55 15.61 -10.78
N ARG A 19 12.51 16.91 -10.51
CA ARG A 19 11.80 17.46 -9.35
C ARG A 19 10.39 17.86 -9.77
N VAL A 20 9.39 17.30 -9.10
CA VAL A 20 7.97 17.48 -9.41
C VAL A 20 7.29 18.17 -8.23
N THR A 21 6.44 19.14 -8.53
CA THR A 21 5.61 19.87 -7.54
C THR A 21 4.15 19.76 -7.95
N PRO A 22 3.43 18.71 -7.49
CA PRO A 22 2.03 18.54 -7.82
C PRO A 22 1.14 19.61 -7.16
N GLY A 23 0.09 20.04 -7.86
CA GLY A 23 -0.79 21.15 -7.45
C GLY A 23 -1.73 20.86 -6.25
N ASN A 24 -1.70 19.66 -5.68
CA ASN A 24 -2.57 19.23 -4.56
C ASN A 24 -1.78 18.45 -3.50
N THR A 25 -0.58 18.92 -3.15
CA THR A 25 0.26 18.28 -2.12
C THR A 25 0.01 18.82 -0.73
N VAL A 26 0.18 17.97 0.30
CA VAL A 26 -0.07 18.34 1.71
C VAL A 26 1.19 18.34 2.57
N GLN A 27 2.09 17.36 2.37
CA GLN A 27 3.30 17.15 3.16
C GLN A 27 4.57 17.30 2.32
N LEU A 28 4.57 16.79 1.08
CA LEU A 28 5.73 16.79 0.18
C LEU A 28 5.46 17.68 -1.03
N HIS A 29 6.10 18.84 -1.09
CA HIS A 29 5.83 19.85 -2.14
C HIS A 29 6.83 19.85 -3.30
N ASN A 30 8.01 19.28 -3.10
CA ASN A 30 9.03 19.16 -4.12
C ASN A 30 9.56 17.73 -4.01
N ILE A 31 9.15 16.86 -4.93
CA ILE A 31 9.39 15.42 -4.86
C ILE A 31 10.33 15.04 -5.99
N GLY A 32 11.43 14.35 -5.67
CA GLY A 32 12.31 13.81 -6.69
C GLY A 32 11.80 12.46 -7.17
N ILE A 33 11.50 12.35 -8.46
CA ILE A 33 11.07 11.11 -9.12
C ILE A 33 12.16 10.69 -10.10
N SER A 34 12.42 9.38 -10.22
CA SER A 34 13.35 8.85 -11.21
C SER A 34 13.03 9.40 -12.59
N ARG A 35 14.03 9.95 -13.27
CA ARG A 35 13.86 10.47 -14.63
C ARG A 35 13.37 9.39 -15.60
N TRP A 36 13.72 8.12 -15.34
CA TRP A 36 13.25 7.00 -16.14
C TRP A 36 11.73 6.79 -16.00
N ALA A 37 11.22 6.82 -14.76
CA ALA A 37 9.79 6.65 -14.49
C ALA A 37 8.96 7.84 -14.99
N ALA A 38 9.53 9.04 -15.02
CA ALA A 38 8.88 10.25 -15.51
C ALA A 38 9.06 10.50 -17.02
N ALA A 39 9.72 9.60 -17.75
CA ALA A 39 10.01 9.81 -19.17
C ALA A 39 8.79 9.50 -20.05
N GLU A 40 8.43 10.43 -20.94
CA GLU A 40 7.26 10.28 -21.84
C GLU A 40 7.34 9.10 -22.80
N ASN A 41 8.55 8.58 -23.07
CA ASN A 41 8.77 7.44 -23.95
C ASN A 41 8.83 6.10 -23.19
N VAL A 42 8.42 6.09 -21.93
CA VAL A 42 8.34 4.88 -21.09
C VAL A 42 6.87 4.59 -20.80
N PHE A 43 6.46 3.36 -21.06
CA PHE A 43 5.19 2.84 -20.53
C PHE A 43 5.47 2.18 -19.17
N TYR A 44 5.12 2.86 -18.10
CA TYR A 44 5.40 2.45 -16.73
C TYR A 44 4.30 1.53 -16.19
N VAL A 45 4.64 0.24 -16.06
CA VAL A 45 3.81 -0.74 -15.33
C VAL A 45 4.30 -0.88 -13.89
N ASN A 46 3.43 -0.59 -12.93
CA ASN A 46 3.64 -0.79 -11.51
C ASN A 46 3.12 -2.17 -11.06
N VAL A 47 3.98 -2.98 -10.45
CA VAL A 47 3.66 -4.37 -10.06
C VAL A 47 3.84 -4.58 -8.55
N PRO A 48 2.93 -4.06 -7.70
CA PRO A 48 2.98 -4.29 -6.26
C PRO A 48 2.51 -5.71 -5.89
N LYS A 49 2.69 -6.07 -4.61
CA LYS A 49 2.29 -7.36 -4.04
C LYS A 49 1.02 -7.21 -3.22
N LEU A 50 0.06 -8.13 -3.32
CA LEU A 50 -1.10 -8.17 -2.42
C LEU A 50 -0.65 -8.55 -0.99
N LYS A 51 -0.31 -7.56 -0.16
CA LYS A 51 0.15 -7.82 1.21
C LYS A 51 -0.18 -6.71 2.22
N THR A 52 -0.31 -7.08 3.49
CA THR A 52 -0.50 -6.14 4.61
C THR A 52 0.84 -5.59 5.14
N HIS A 53 0.80 -4.46 5.84
CA HIS A 53 1.95 -3.81 6.48
C HIS A 53 1.51 -3.05 7.73
N ASN A 54 2.27 -3.09 8.82
CA ASN A 54 1.89 -2.40 10.07
C ASN A 54 1.70 -0.86 9.89
N LEU A 55 2.60 -0.17 9.20
CA LEU A 55 2.48 1.24 8.80
C LEU A 55 1.99 1.40 7.35
N GLY A 56 0.86 2.06 7.13
CA GLY A 56 0.17 2.16 5.83
C GLY A 56 -0.84 1.04 5.57
N VAL A 57 -0.95 0.07 6.49
CA VAL A 57 -1.89 -1.07 6.54
C VAL A 57 -1.74 -2.09 5.41
N VAL A 58 -1.46 -1.67 4.18
CA VAL A 58 -1.22 -2.52 3.00
C VAL A 58 -0.01 -2.06 2.19
N THR A 59 0.50 -2.93 1.32
CA THR A 59 1.55 -2.60 0.35
C THR A 59 1.02 -2.81 -1.06
N LEU A 60 0.16 -1.91 -1.51
CA LEU A 60 -0.41 -1.97 -2.86
C LEU A 60 0.29 -0.96 -3.78
N CYS A 61 -0.40 -0.46 -4.79
CA CYS A 61 0.17 0.34 -5.86
C CYS A 61 0.78 1.64 -5.33
N GLY A 62 0.06 2.38 -4.48
CA GLY A 62 0.51 3.68 -3.96
C GLY A 62 1.81 3.58 -3.16
N LYS A 63 1.92 2.56 -2.29
CA LYS A 63 3.13 2.36 -1.48
C LYS A 63 4.33 1.92 -2.32
N ASN A 64 4.10 1.18 -3.40
CA ASN A 64 5.17 0.75 -4.30
C ASN A 64 5.83 1.94 -5.03
N GLN A 65 5.16 3.08 -5.14
CA GLN A 65 5.74 4.32 -5.70
C GLN A 65 6.86 4.91 -4.84
N GLN A 66 7.01 4.52 -3.57
CA GLN A 66 8.21 4.88 -2.80
C GLN A 66 9.49 4.42 -3.51
N GLY A 67 9.44 3.34 -4.28
CA GLY A 67 10.57 2.80 -5.03
C GLY A 67 11.06 3.70 -6.18
N VAL A 68 10.23 4.63 -6.69
CA VAL A 68 10.62 5.53 -7.78
C VAL A 68 11.13 6.88 -7.30
N MET A 69 11.05 7.19 -6.01
CA MET A 69 11.57 8.44 -5.47
C MET A 69 13.11 8.47 -5.54
N ILE A 70 13.70 9.57 -5.97
CA ILE A 70 15.16 9.77 -6.07
C ILE A 70 15.50 11.19 -5.61
N PRO A 71 16.45 11.40 -4.68
CA PRO A 71 17.42 10.44 -4.17
C PRO A 71 16.83 9.38 -3.23
N VAL A 72 17.49 8.23 -3.14
CA VAL A 72 17.07 7.09 -2.29
C VAL A 72 16.92 7.50 -0.82
N THR A 73 17.67 8.52 -0.38
CA THR A 73 17.59 9.09 0.97
C THR A 73 16.24 9.74 1.29
N GLU A 74 15.45 10.13 0.29
CA GLU A 74 14.09 10.70 0.45
C GLU A 74 12.99 9.62 0.52
N ARG A 75 13.34 8.32 0.47
CA ARG A 75 12.36 7.22 0.51
C ARG A 75 11.88 6.84 1.90
N HIS A 76 12.53 7.35 2.96
CA HIS A 76 12.23 7.00 4.34
C HIS A 76 11.01 7.76 4.90
N LEU A 77 9.88 7.68 4.20
CA LEU A 77 8.65 8.40 4.55
C LEU A 77 8.13 8.09 5.95
N CYS A 78 8.42 6.90 6.50
CA CYS A 78 8.07 6.58 7.88
C CYS A 78 8.76 7.52 8.89
N SER A 79 10.07 7.74 8.72
CA SER A 79 10.87 8.64 9.55
C SER A 79 10.52 10.10 9.31
N ASP A 80 10.25 10.47 8.07
CA ASP A 80 9.85 11.84 7.74
C ASP A 80 8.46 12.17 8.27
N ALA A 81 7.50 11.24 8.13
CA ALA A 81 6.17 11.36 8.73
C ALA A 81 6.25 11.42 10.26
N TRP A 82 7.14 10.65 10.89
CA TRP A 82 7.36 10.73 12.33
C TRP A 82 7.79 12.14 12.74
N ARG A 83 8.80 12.69 12.05
CA ARG A 83 9.32 14.03 12.32
C ARG A 83 8.28 15.12 12.07
N ALA A 84 7.47 14.98 11.02
CA ALA A 84 6.38 15.91 10.73
C ALA A 84 5.27 15.84 11.78
N THR A 85 4.97 14.65 12.31
CA THR A 85 3.89 14.44 13.29
C THR A 85 4.31 14.85 14.70
N PHE A 86 5.52 14.49 15.14
CA PHE A 86 5.94 14.61 16.54
C PHE A 86 7.16 15.50 16.77
N GLY A 87 7.75 16.05 15.70
CA GLY A 87 9.01 16.78 15.78
C GLY A 87 10.23 15.86 15.93
N ARG A 88 11.36 16.41 16.39
CA ARG A 88 12.63 15.68 16.55
C ARG A 88 12.78 14.97 17.90
N ASP A 89 11.72 14.87 18.68
CA ASP A 89 11.81 14.27 20.02
C ASP A 89 11.79 12.74 19.95
N ASP A 90 12.98 12.14 19.84
CA ASP A 90 13.17 10.69 19.82
C ASP A 90 13.02 10.04 21.23
N ARG A 91 12.81 10.82 22.30
CA ARG A 91 12.62 10.28 23.67
C ARG A 91 11.38 9.38 23.79
N ARG A 92 10.43 9.51 22.87
CA ARG A 92 9.23 8.66 22.79
C ARG A 92 9.51 7.25 22.26
N LYS A 93 10.71 6.93 21.74
CA LYS A 93 11.02 5.62 21.14
C LYS A 93 11.56 4.57 22.12
N GLN A 94 11.46 4.80 23.44
CA GLN A 94 12.04 3.91 24.45
C GLN A 94 10.95 3.09 25.15
N GLY A 95 10.86 1.78 24.87
CA GLY A 95 10.01 0.82 25.59
C GLY A 95 9.10 -0.02 24.68
N ARG A 96 8.30 -0.92 25.27
CA ARG A 96 7.24 -1.70 24.57
C ARG A 96 5.86 -1.02 24.61
N GLU A 97 5.68 0.00 25.46
CA GLU A 97 4.45 0.79 25.66
C GLU A 97 4.55 2.19 25.05
N TRP A 98 5.40 2.34 24.03
CA TRP A 98 5.90 3.64 23.62
C TRP A 98 4.98 4.39 22.65
N MET A 99 3.99 3.71 22.07
CA MET A 99 3.08 4.28 21.08
C MET A 99 1.64 4.13 21.52
N ARG A 100 0.99 5.27 21.80
CA ARG A 100 -0.46 5.35 21.98
C ARG A 100 -1.16 5.19 20.64
N VAL A 101 -2.42 4.78 20.66
CA VAL A 101 -3.16 4.56 19.42
C VAL A 101 -3.43 5.85 18.68
N GLU A 102 -3.72 6.94 19.40
CA GLU A 102 -3.90 8.26 18.80
C GLU A 102 -2.61 8.76 18.14
N ASP A 103 -1.46 8.48 18.76
CA ASP A 103 -0.15 8.77 18.15
C ASP A 103 0.05 7.92 16.89
N HIS A 104 -0.23 6.62 16.95
CA HIS A 104 -0.12 5.75 15.78
C HIS A 104 -1.04 6.21 14.64
N GLU A 105 -2.29 6.56 14.91
CA GLU A 105 -3.24 7.06 13.92
C GLU A 105 -2.79 8.40 13.33
N ALA A 106 -2.30 9.33 14.15
CA ALA A 106 -1.74 10.59 13.67
C ALA A 106 -0.54 10.35 12.74
N TRP A 107 0.35 9.42 13.09
CA TRP A 107 1.50 9.04 12.26
C TRP A 107 1.07 8.39 10.94
N GLN A 108 0.09 7.47 10.99
CA GLN A 108 -0.54 6.83 9.83
C GLN A 108 -1.17 7.85 8.89
N ARG A 109 -1.82 8.88 9.44
CA ARG A 109 -2.45 9.94 8.63
C ARG A 109 -1.40 10.82 7.95
N THR A 110 -0.33 11.18 8.65
CA THR A 110 0.77 11.94 8.04
C THR A 110 1.45 11.17 6.91
N ILE A 111 1.77 9.88 7.13
CA ILE A 111 2.39 9.08 6.06
C ILE A 111 1.43 8.87 4.88
N ALA A 112 0.13 8.72 5.13
CA ALA A 112 -0.88 8.65 4.08
C ALA A 112 -0.89 9.91 3.20
N HIS A 113 -0.81 11.11 3.79
CA HIS A 113 -0.68 12.34 3.01
C HIS A 113 0.58 12.34 2.14
N MET A 114 1.72 11.92 2.69
CA MET A 114 2.98 11.81 1.95
C MET A 114 2.87 10.80 0.79
N HIS A 115 2.24 9.64 1.00
CA HIS A 115 2.02 8.65 -0.07
C HIS A 115 1.18 9.22 -1.21
N TRP A 116 0.11 9.94 -0.90
CA TRP A 116 -0.70 10.61 -1.93
C TRP A 116 0.03 11.75 -2.63
N ASP A 117 0.95 12.43 -1.96
CA ASP A 117 1.78 13.44 -2.62
C ASP A 117 2.74 12.77 -3.63
N VAL A 118 3.32 11.62 -3.29
CA VAL A 118 4.13 10.81 -4.21
C VAL A 118 3.28 10.26 -5.37
N PHE A 119 2.07 9.78 -5.09
CA PHE A 119 1.09 9.37 -6.11
C PHE A 119 0.90 10.48 -7.14
N LEU A 120 0.66 11.71 -6.68
CA LEU A 120 0.43 12.85 -7.57
C LEU A 120 1.68 13.26 -8.35
N ALA A 121 2.88 12.97 -7.82
CA ALA A 121 4.14 13.28 -8.50
C ALA A 121 4.52 12.28 -9.59
N CYS A 122 4.08 11.02 -9.48
CA CYS A 122 4.36 9.98 -10.45
C CYS A 122 3.19 9.00 -10.53
N GLN A 123 2.51 8.99 -11.68
CA GLN A 123 1.44 8.04 -11.96
C GLN A 123 1.95 6.99 -12.96
N PRO A 124 1.91 5.69 -12.61
CA PRO A 124 2.11 4.62 -13.58
C PRO A 124 1.03 4.67 -14.66
N ASP A 125 1.36 4.27 -15.89
CA ASP A 125 0.38 4.08 -16.95
C ASP A 125 -0.54 2.90 -16.67
N PHE A 126 -0.03 1.89 -15.95
CA PHE A 126 -0.80 0.71 -15.59
C PHE A 126 -0.32 0.08 -14.29
N ASN A 127 -1.25 -0.49 -13.53
CA ASN A 127 -0.98 -1.15 -12.27
C ASN A 127 -1.41 -2.62 -12.35
N VAL A 128 -0.62 -3.52 -11.76
CA VAL A 128 -0.89 -4.95 -11.68
C VAL A 128 -0.52 -5.45 -10.29
N VAL A 129 -1.49 -5.51 -9.38
CA VAL A 129 -1.31 -6.12 -8.07
C VAL A 129 -1.21 -7.63 -8.23
N GLU A 130 -0.04 -8.17 -7.93
CA GLU A 130 0.16 -9.62 -7.93
C GLU A 130 -0.30 -10.19 -6.59
N GLY A 131 -1.36 -11.01 -6.65
CA GLY A 131 -1.94 -11.72 -5.51
C GLY A 131 -2.17 -13.19 -5.83
N ILE A 132 -1.28 -13.84 -6.58
CA ILE A 132 -1.34 -15.31 -6.72
C ILE A 132 -1.17 -15.92 -5.34
N VAL A 133 -0.19 -15.38 -4.61
CA VAL A 133 -0.04 -15.61 -3.17
C VAL A 133 -0.17 -14.27 -2.44
N GLY A 134 -1.22 -14.08 -1.66
CA GLY A 134 -1.34 -12.94 -0.75
C GLY A 134 -0.55 -13.17 0.53
N ARG A 135 -0.15 -12.10 1.23
CA ARG A 135 0.50 -12.20 2.53
C ARG A 135 -0.06 -11.21 3.56
N ASP A 136 -0.45 -11.71 4.72
CA ASP A 136 -0.88 -10.86 5.83
C ASP A 136 0.25 -10.66 6.87
N GLY A 137 -0.05 -10.08 8.04
CA GLY A 137 0.89 -9.83 9.11
C GLY A 137 1.52 -8.43 9.16
N ASN A 138 2.81 -8.33 9.48
CA ASN A 138 3.50 -7.05 9.71
C ASN A 138 4.41 -6.58 8.55
N THR A 139 4.30 -7.21 7.37
CA THR A 139 5.22 -7.10 6.21
C THR A 139 6.61 -7.73 6.40
N PHE A 140 7.18 -7.72 7.61
CA PHE A 140 8.57 -8.12 7.81
C PHE A 140 8.68 -9.64 7.97
N TYR A 141 8.87 -10.10 9.20
CA TYR A 141 9.16 -11.49 9.52
C TYR A 141 7.92 -12.24 10.04
N LEU A 142 6.80 -11.57 10.28
CA LEU A 142 5.57 -12.18 10.81
C LEU A 142 4.42 -12.02 9.82
N GLY A 143 3.68 -13.11 9.61
CA GLY A 143 2.55 -13.17 8.69
C GLY A 143 2.40 -14.51 7.99
N ARG A 144 1.21 -14.74 7.45
CA ARG A 144 0.78 -15.96 6.76
C ARG A 144 0.68 -15.70 5.26
N ASN A 145 0.92 -16.74 4.47
CA ASN A 145 0.74 -16.69 3.02
C ASN A 145 -0.56 -17.39 2.65
N PHE A 146 -1.31 -16.82 1.70
CA PHE A 146 -2.59 -17.35 1.24
C PHE A 146 -2.55 -17.58 -0.27
N PRO A 147 -2.94 -18.75 -0.77
CA PRO A 147 -3.10 -18.98 -2.20
C PRO A 147 -4.39 -18.29 -2.69
N THR A 148 -4.34 -16.99 -2.87
CA THR A 148 -5.49 -16.19 -3.29
C THR A 148 -5.82 -16.37 -4.77
N GLY A 149 -4.82 -16.61 -5.64
CA GLY A 149 -5.04 -16.80 -7.07
C GLY A 149 -5.57 -15.54 -7.80
N LEU A 150 -5.40 -14.37 -7.19
CA LEU A 150 -5.96 -13.09 -7.66
C LEU A 150 -4.90 -12.25 -8.38
N VAL A 151 -5.34 -11.51 -9.39
CA VAL A 151 -4.59 -10.41 -9.98
C VAL A 151 -5.55 -9.25 -10.16
N VAL A 152 -5.20 -8.07 -9.65
CA VAL A 152 -6.00 -6.85 -9.82
C VAL A 152 -5.21 -5.90 -10.70
N ALA A 153 -5.81 -5.43 -11.79
CA ALA A 153 -5.11 -4.60 -12.76
C ALA A 153 -5.96 -3.45 -13.27
N GLY A 154 -5.32 -2.31 -13.53
CA GLY A 154 -6.01 -1.12 -14.03
C GLY A 154 -5.11 0.12 -14.13
N ALA A 155 -5.59 1.12 -14.86
CA ALA A 155 -4.88 2.39 -15.04
C ALA A 155 -4.97 3.30 -13.80
N SER A 156 -6.12 3.32 -13.11
CA SER A 156 -6.28 4.12 -11.89
C SER A 156 -5.67 3.40 -10.69
N MET A 157 -4.52 3.90 -10.24
CA MET A 157 -3.82 3.38 -9.06
C MET A 157 -4.72 3.40 -7.81
N ALA A 158 -5.55 4.44 -7.64
CA ALA A 158 -6.47 4.56 -6.52
C ALA A 158 -7.59 3.50 -6.56
N ALA A 159 -8.18 3.28 -7.74
CA ALA A 159 -9.25 2.30 -7.93
C ALA A 159 -8.72 0.87 -7.76
N VAL A 160 -7.51 0.59 -8.27
CA VAL A 160 -6.87 -0.72 -8.10
C VAL A 160 -6.58 -1.00 -6.62
N ASP A 161 -6.07 -0.01 -5.90
CA ASP A 161 -5.82 -0.11 -4.45
C ASP A 161 -7.12 -0.36 -3.67
N LEU A 162 -8.20 0.36 -4.01
CA LEU A 162 -9.52 0.18 -3.39
C LEU A 162 -10.09 -1.23 -3.63
N VAL A 163 -10.05 -1.73 -4.87
CA VAL A 163 -10.51 -3.08 -5.21
C VAL A 163 -9.65 -4.14 -4.54
N ALA A 164 -8.33 -4.00 -4.56
CA ALA A 164 -7.44 -4.95 -3.91
C ALA A 164 -7.63 -4.98 -2.39
N ALA A 165 -7.82 -3.81 -1.75
CA ALA A 165 -8.17 -3.73 -0.33
C ALA A 165 -9.49 -4.47 -0.01
N HIS A 166 -10.53 -4.25 -0.82
CA HIS A 166 -11.81 -4.94 -0.68
C HIS A 166 -11.64 -6.45 -0.72
N LEU A 167 -10.91 -6.96 -1.73
CA LEU A 167 -10.65 -8.39 -1.90
C LEU A 167 -9.82 -8.98 -0.76
N MET A 168 -8.95 -8.20 -0.11
CA MET A 168 -8.22 -8.61 1.10
C MET A 168 -9.11 -8.67 2.34
N GLY A 169 -10.34 -8.19 2.26
CA GLY A 169 -11.26 -8.14 3.39
C GLY A 169 -11.35 -6.77 4.07
N PHE A 170 -10.73 -5.73 3.52
CA PHE A 170 -10.72 -4.39 4.10
C PHE A 170 -11.68 -3.42 3.39
N GLU A 171 -12.28 -2.56 4.18
CA GLU A 171 -13.03 -1.38 3.76
C GLU A 171 -12.19 -0.11 3.90
N PRO A 172 -12.56 0.99 3.21
CA PRO A 172 -11.90 2.29 3.37
C PRO A 172 -11.74 2.73 4.83
N GLU A 173 -12.73 2.51 5.70
CA GLU A 173 -12.72 2.86 7.12
C GLU A 173 -11.62 2.15 7.92
N ASN A 174 -11.09 1.05 7.36
CA ASN A 174 -10.01 0.27 7.94
C ASN A 174 -8.64 0.80 7.50
N LEU A 175 -8.56 1.45 6.34
CA LEU A 175 -7.31 1.89 5.71
C LEU A 175 -7.19 3.42 5.72
N VAL A 176 -6.40 3.95 6.66
CA VAL A 176 -6.20 5.40 6.83
C VAL A 176 -5.77 6.09 5.53
N TYR A 177 -4.98 5.43 4.68
CA TYR A 177 -4.57 6.03 3.41
C TYR A 177 -5.72 6.13 2.40
N LEU A 178 -6.65 5.17 2.34
CA LEU A 178 -7.84 5.29 1.50
C LEU A 178 -8.75 6.41 2.02
N GLN A 179 -8.95 6.50 3.35
CA GLN A 179 -9.68 7.62 3.96
C GLN A 179 -9.11 8.97 3.54
N VAL A 180 -7.80 9.17 3.70
CA VAL A 180 -7.13 10.42 3.28
C VAL A 180 -7.28 10.66 1.79
N GLY A 181 -7.24 9.61 0.95
CA GLY A 181 -7.46 9.72 -0.49
C GLY A 181 -8.87 10.21 -0.83
N ILE A 182 -9.88 9.63 -0.18
CA ILE A 182 -11.29 9.97 -0.35
C ILE A 182 -11.55 11.40 0.11
N GLU A 183 -11.09 11.77 1.30
CA GLU A 183 -11.20 13.13 1.85
C GLU A 183 -10.56 14.19 0.93
N ARG A 184 -9.48 13.83 0.23
CA ARG A 184 -8.78 14.69 -0.74
C ARG A 184 -9.41 14.67 -2.14
N GLY A 185 -10.43 13.84 -2.38
CA GLY A 185 -11.03 13.65 -3.70
C GLY A 185 -10.12 12.95 -4.73
N LEU A 186 -9.11 12.21 -4.25
CA LEU A 186 -8.12 11.49 -5.08
C LEU A 186 -8.43 9.99 -5.21
N CYS A 187 -9.31 9.46 -4.36
CA CYS A 187 -9.74 8.07 -4.35
C CYS A 187 -11.26 7.99 -4.44
N PRO A 188 -11.82 7.05 -5.23
CA PRO A 188 -13.25 6.74 -5.16
C PRO A 188 -13.65 6.33 -3.73
N PRO A 189 -14.85 6.72 -3.26
CA PRO A 189 -15.29 6.40 -1.89
C PRO A 189 -15.77 4.97 -1.72
N SER A 190 -16.22 4.31 -2.79
CA SER A 190 -16.68 2.92 -2.75
C SER A 190 -16.20 2.13 -3.97
N ILE A 191 -16.06 0.81 -3.82
CA ILE A 191 -15.83 -0.11 -4.94
C ILE A 191 -16.96 -0.03 -5.98
N ASN A 192 -18.18 0.32 -5.56
CA ASN A 192 -19.33 0.51 -6.45
C ASN A 192 -19.16 1.70 -7.41
N ASP A 193 -18.24 2.62 -7.10
CA ASP A 193 -17.89 3.75 -7.98
C ASP A 193 -16.80 3.37 -9.00
N VAL A 194 -16.38 2.10 -9.02
CA VAL A 194 -15.34 1.58 -9.90
C VAL A 194 -15.93 0.54 -10.85
N ASN A 195 -15.67 0.69 -12.15
CA ASN A 195 -16.02 -0.32 -13.14
C ASN A 195 -15.04 -1.50 -13.05
N VAL A 196 -15.44 -2.56 -12.35
CA VAL A 196 -14.63 -3.77 -12.18
C VAL A 196 -15.05 -4.84 -13.18
N HIS A 197 -14.10 -5.32 -13.98
CA HIS A 197 -14.33 -6.43 -14.92
C HIS A 197 -13.66 -7.70 -14.40
N LEU A 198 -14.38 -8.82 -14.47
CA LEU A 198 -13.80 -10.13 -14.19
C LEU A 198 -13.23 -10.72 -15.48
N VAL A 199 -11.97 -11.15 -15.44
CA VAL A 199 -11.31 -11.85 -16.55
C VAL A 199 -10.97 -13.27 -16.12
N ARG A 200 -11.52 -14.26 -16.83
CA ARG A 200 -11.27 -15.68 -16.58
C ARG A 200 -11.17 -16.44 -17.89
N ASP A 201 -10.12 -17.23 -18.05
CA ASP A 201 -9.93 -18.08 -19.24
C ASP A 201 -10.02 -17.30 -20.58
N GLY A 202 -9.62 -16.02 -20.57
CA GLY A 202 -9.69 -15.11 -21.72
C GLY A 202 -11.05 -14.44 -21.95
N GLU A 203 -12.08 -14.83 -21.19
CA GLU A 203 -13.40 -14.21 -21.23
C GLU A 203 -13.46 -13.01 -20.27
N VAL A 204 -14.10 -11.93 -20.72
CA VAL A 204 -14.29 -10.71 -19.94
C VAL A 204 -15.78 -10.59 -19.61
N ALA A 205 -16.12 -10.73 -18.33
CA ALA A 205 -17.44 -10.36 -17.83
C ALA A 205 -17.47 -8.85 -17.57
N GLY A 206 -18.57 -8.19 -17.98
CA GLY A 206 -18.78 -6.74 -17.80
C GLY A 206 -18.78 -6.31 -16.33
N PRO A 207 -19.04 -5.02 -16.04
CA PRO A 207 -19.10 -4.50 -14.66
C PRO A 207 -20.14 -5.22 -13.77
N ALA A 208 -21.20 -5.74 -14.39
CA ALA A 208 -22.21 -6.59 -13.74
C ALA A 208 -21.73 -8.04 -13.47
N GLY A 209 -20.54 -8.40 -13.94
CA GLY A 209 -19.93 -9.73 -13.78
C GLY A 209 -19.38 -9.99 -12.38
N LEU A 210 -19.09 -8.93 -11.62
CA LEU A 210 -19.01 -8.98 -10.17
C LEU A 210 -20.44 -8.78 -9.60
N ALA A 211 -21.34 -9.74 -9.88
CA ALA A 211 -22.73 -9.65 -9.41
C ALA A 211 -22.82 -9.52 -7.88
N ASP A 212 -21.77 -10.00 -7.19
CA ASP A 212 -21.50 -9.79 -5.78
C ASP A 212 -19.98 -9.59 -5.59
N PRO A 213 -19.51 -8.36 -5.29
CA PRO A 213 -18.10 -8.08 -5.01
C PRO A 213 -17.54 -8.84 -3.81
N ASP A 214 -18.38 -9.22 -2.86
CA ASP A 214 -17.96 -9.95 -1.67
C ASP A 214 -17.70 -11.43 -1.96
N HIS A 215 -18.18 -11.96 -3.10
CA HIS A 215 -17.93 -13.35 -3.48
C HIS A 215 -16.43 -13.69 -3.61
N TYR A 216 -15.61 -12.71 -3.97
CA TYR A 216 -14.16 -12.88 -4.16
C TYR A 216 -13.33 -12.36 -2.99
N ARG A 217 -14.00 -11.91 -1.93
CA ARG A 217 -13.34 -11.39 -0.73
C ARG A 217 -12.70 -12.53 0.04
N ALA A 218 -11.54 -12.26 0.63
CA ALA A 218 -10.86 -13.20 1.51
C ALA A 218 -11.73 -13.50 2.73
N ASP A 219 -11.94 -14.79 3.00
CA ASP A 219 -12.61 -15.32 4.18
C ASP A 219 -11.75 -16.44 4.80
N PRO A 220 -11.13 -16.23 5.98
CA PRO A 220 -11.18 -14.99 6.77
C PRO A 220 -10.45 -13.81 6.09
N PRO A 221 -10.77 -12.56 6.47
CA PRO A 221 -10.02 -11.37 6.04
C PRO A 221 -8.53 -11.45 6.37
N PHE A 222 -7.71 -10.70 5.64
CA PHE A 222 -6.30 -10.57 5.94
C PHE A 222 -6.10 -9.84 7.28
N GLU A 223 -5.13 -10.29 8.07
CA GLU A 223 -4.81 -9.66 9.35
C GLU A 223 -3.60 -8.71 9.23
N VAL A 224 -3.63 -7.60 9.95
CA VAL A 224 -2.46 -6.70 10.07
C VAL A 224 -1.94 -6.77 11.50
N TYR A 225 -0.73 -7.29 11.67
CA TYR A 225 -0.10 -7.39 12.98
C TYR A 225 0.54 -6.07 13.36
N ARG A 226 0.11 -5.52 14.49
CA ARG A 226 0.66 -4.30 15.09
C ARG A 226 1.50 -4.65 16.32
N ASP A 227 2.53 -3.86 16.53
CA ASP A 227 3.38 -3.92 17.73
C ASP A 227 2.98 -2.75 18.65
N ILE A 228 1.73 -2.78 19.14
CA ILE A 228 1.09 -1.76 19.99
C ILE A 228 0.38 -2.50 21.15
N PRO A 229 0.35 -1.97 22.39
CA PRO A 229 -0.25 -2.65 23.56
C PRO A 229 -1.77 -2.93 23.49
N ALA A 230 -2.17 -3.96 24.26
CA ALA A 230 -3.48 -4.65 24.35
C ALA A 230 -4.73 -3.91 24.80
N ASP A 231 -4.63 -2.64 25.18
CA ASP A 231 -5.74 -1.91 25.79
C ASP A 231 -6.60 -1.10 24.80
N TYR A 232 -6.48 -1.35 23.50
CA TYR A 232 -7.27 -0.68 22.46
C TYR A 232 -8.65 -1.30 22.23
N ALA A 233 -9.66 -0.46 22.06
CA ALA A 233 -10.93 -0.86 21.45
C ALA A 233 -10.69 -1.15 19.96
N LYS A 234 -10.44 -2.43 19.65
CA LYS A 234 -10.28 -3.00 18.31
C LYS A 234 -11.27 -2.34 17.33
N LYS A 235 -10.77 -1.68 16.27
CA LYS A 235 -11.51 -1.76 14.99
C LYS A 235 -11.39 -3.23 14.60
N ASP A 236 -12.48 -3.92 14.29
CA ASP A 236 -12.62 -5.39 14.22
C ASP A 236 -11.59 -6.20 13.38
N LEU A 237 -10.61 -5.55 12.75
CA LEU A 237 -9.70 -6.10 11.74
C LEU A 237 -8.22 -6.19 12.14
N PHE A 238 -7.84 -5.82 13.37
CA PHE A 238 -6.43 -5.77 13.77
C PHE A 238 -6.13 -6.70 14.93
N ASP A 239 -5.30 -7.71 14.70
CA ASP A 239 -4.75 -8.56 15.75
C ASP A 239 -3.44 -8.00 16.28
N GLU A 240 -3.29 -8.06 17.59
CA GLU A 240 -2.05 -7.72 18.24
C GLU A 240 -1.07 -8.88 18.18
N TYR A 241 0.20 -8.55 18.02
CA TYR A 241 1.25 -9.54 18.05
C TYR A 241 1.48 -10.02 19.50
N ASP A 242 1.13 -11.28 19.81
CA ASP A 242 1.57 -11.95 21.03
C ASP A 242 2.91 -12.67 20.79
N PRO A 243 4.02 -12.22 21.40
CA PRO A 243 5.32 -12.87 21.26
C PRO A 243 5.39 -14.26 21.92
N ASN A 244 4.39 -14.67 22.71
CA ASN A 244 4.34 -15.95 23.42
C ASN A 244 3.31 -16.94 22.84
N ALA A 245 2.61 -16.60 21.76
CA ALA A 245 1.66 -17.52 21.13
C ALA A 245 2.37 -18.80 20.65
N GLU A 246 1.86 -19.98 21.05
CA GLU A 246 2.49 -21.28 20.78
C GLU A 246 2.39 -21.70 19.29
N ASP A 247 1.47 -21.13 18.53
CA ASP A 247 1.25 -21.49 17.13
C ASP A 247 2.05 -20.63 16.15
N PHE A 248 3.34 -20.95 16.05
CA PHE A 248 4.21 -20.53 14.94
C PHE A 248 4.15 -21.56 13.80
N GLN A 249 3.09 -21.56 12.98
CA GLN A 249 3.10 -22.39 11.76
C GLN A 249 3.65 -21.61 10.57
N ILE A 250 4.97 -21.67 10.41
CA ILE A 250 5.60 -21.65 9.09
C ILE A 250 5.48 -23.10 8.58
N THR A 251 4.36 -23.45 7.94
CA THR A 251 4.36 -24.62 7.06
C THR A 251 5.07 -24.21 5.77
N ALA A 252 6.13 -24.96 5.45
CA ALA A 252 6.98 -24.79 4.28
C ALA A 252 6.23 -25.07 2.97
#